data_AF-A0A2M8LYU0-F1
#
_entry.id   AF-A0A2M8LYU0-F1
#
_cell.length_a   1.000
_cell.length_b   1.000
_cell.length_c   1.000
_cell.angle_alpha   90.00
_cell.angle_beta   90.00
_cell.angle_gamma   90.00
#
_symmetry.space_group_name_H-M   'P 1'
#
loop_
_entity.id
_entity.type
_entity.pdbx_description
1 polymer ?
#
loop_
_entity_poly.entity_id
_entity_poly.type
_entity_poly.pdbx_seq_one_letter_code
_entity_poly.pdbx_strand_id
1 'polypeptide(L)'
;MLARVRAQAGRVATITGSAVLTGGLFTDSLTLPGALAAVATAGVGLATNAKILRAPESVKATAIAVYAAPHAGCGAVLVGERLAPAGVTSVLVQAGAVALWTGATWLLRPGLVARELVGEATVQEIAEVNGKGAETAEVAVPDQPEHASPAARWWAEEIATEDGIAPDTVLLEHQQVSERCVALIIGSSRHGMPVPEISTARLSAYLDMSEDLIEIGPVPGRGAGVRLLVIGPRPQPVEPEAKAAGTDEETWAEIAATAMPGVELIETNTYDLRKEPI
;
A
#
# COMPACT_ATOMS: atom_id res chain seq x y z
N MET A 1 5.92 -2.00 8.01
CA MET A 1 5.68 -2.74 9.29
C MET A 1 5.14 -4.16 9.06
N LEU A 2 4.05 -4.33 8.31
CA LEU A 2 3.40 -5.63 8.04
C LEU A 2 4.30 -6.73 7.44
N ALA A 3 5.26 -6.39 6.58
CA ALA A 3 6.19 -7.37 6.00
C ALA A 3 7.14 -7.97 7.05
N ARG A 4 7.61 -7.17 8.01
CA ARG A 4 8.48 -7.63 9.11
C ARG A 4 7.71 -8.53 10.08
N VAL A 5 6.48 -8.14 10.43
CA VAL A 5 5.60 -8.94 11.30
C VAL A 5 5.31 -10.31 10.68
N ARG A 6 5.02 -10.37 9.37
CA ARG A 6 4.80 -11.64 8.66
C ARG A 6 6.04 -12.50 8.56
N ALA A 7 7.21 -11.89 8.33
CA ALA A 7 8.48 -12.62 8.31
C ALA A 7 8.80 -13.20 9.70
N GLN A 8 8.53 -12.47 10.78
CA GLN A 8 8.64 -12.97 12.15
C GLN A 8 7.64 -14.10 12.42
N ALA A 9 6.39 -13.95 12.02
CA ALA A 9 5.36 -14.99 12.17
C ALA A 9 5.76 -16.30 11.47
N GLY A 10 6.30 -16.23 10.26
CA GLY A 10 6.82 -17.40 9.55
C GLY A 10 7.96 -18.10 10.29
N ARG A 11 8.89 -17.33 10.87
CA ARG A 11 10.01 -17.89 11.65
C ARG A 11 9.54 -18.53 12.96
N VAL A 12 8.60 -17.88 13.65
CA VAL A 12 7.98 -18.44 14.85
C VAL A 12 7.27 -19.74 14.51
N ALA A 13 6.52 -19.78 13.40
CA ALA A 13 5.85 -20.99 12.94
C ALA A 13 6.85 -22.13 12.64
N THR A 14 7.98 -21.84 11.99
CA THR A 14 9.04 -22.84 11.78
C THR A 14 9.60 -23.34 13.11
N ILE A 15 9.94 -22.46 14.05
CA ILE A 15 10.49 -22.84 15.36
C ILE A 15 9.49 -23.72 16.13
N THR A 16 8.23 -23.30 16.18
CA THR A 16 7.17 -24.07 16.86
C THR A 16 6.95 -25.42 16.19
N GLY A 17 6.93 -25.46 14.85
CA GLY A 17 6.83 -26.72 14.10
C GLY A 17 8.00 -27.65 14.39
N SER A 18 9.23 -27.15 14.37
CA SER A 18 10.44 -27.91 14.70
C SER A 18 10.41 -28.44 16.13
N ALA A 19 9.91 -27.65 17.10
CA ALA A 19 9.76 -28.10 18.48
C ALA A 19 8.73 -29.22 18.61
N VAL A 20 7.59 -29.12 17.92
CA VAL A 20 6.55 -30.17 17.91
C VAL A 20 7.08 -31.45 17.27
N LEU A 21 7.74 -31.35 16.11
CA LEU A 21 8.37 -32.50 15.43
C LEU A 21 9.44 -33.16 16.30
N THR A 22 10.35 -32.36 16.85
CA THR A 22 11.39 -32.89 17.74
C THR A 22 10.79 -33.54 18.98
N GLY A 23 9.71 -32.98 19.53
CA GLY A 23 8.96 -33.59 20.63
C GLY A 23 8.29 -34.91 20.24
N GLY A 24 7.79 -35.02 19.02
CA GLY A 24 7.19 -36.23 18.45
C GLY A 24 8.13 -37.43 18.41
N LEU A 25 9.45 -37.19 18.27
CA LEU A 25 10.48 -38.23 18.38
C LEU A 25 10.54 -38.91 19.75
N PHE A 26 10.11 -38.22 20.81
CA PHE A 26 10.18 -38.71 22.19
C PHE A 26 8.81 -39.08 22.76
N THR A 27 7.73 -38.51 22.23
CA THR A 27 6.38 -38.76 22.72
C THR A 27 5.32 -38.74 21.64
N ASP A 28 4.51 -39.79 21.70
CA ASP A 28 3.32 -40.02 20.91
C ASP A 28 2.20 -38.99 21.18
N SER A 29 2.19 -38.36 22.36
CA SER A 29 1.13 -37.42 22.75
C SER A 29 1.05 -36.17 21.87
N LEU A 30 2.11 -35.86 21.12
CA LEU A 30 2.20 -34.65 20.30
C LEU A 30 1.77 -34.86 18.85
N THR A 31 1.66 -36.10 18.37
CA THR A 31 1.36 -36.40 16.96
C THR A 31 0.01 -35.82 16.52
N LEU A 32 -1.08 -36.21 17.19
CA LEU A 32 -2.43 -35.81 16.78
C LEU A 32 -2.68 -34.32 17.04
N PRO A 33 -2.35 -33.74 18.21
CA PRO A 33 -2.47 -32.30 18.43
C PRO A 33 -1.60 -31.48 17.46
N GLY A 34 -0.38 -31.94 17.18
CA GLY A 34 0.55 -31.30 16.24
C GLY A 34 0.02 -31.30 14.81
N ALA A 35 -0.52 -32.43 14.34
CA ALA A 35 -1.13 -32.53 13.02
C ALA A 35 -2.37 -31.63 12.88
N LEU A 36 -3.24 -31.62 13.89
CA LEU A 36 -4.41 -30.73 13.92
C LEU A 36 -4.00 -29.26 13.94
N ALA A 37 -2.98 -28.90 14.73
CA ALA A 37 -2.45 -27.54 14.76
C ALA A 37 -1.84 -27.15 13.40
N ALA A 38 -1.15 -28.05 12.71
CA ALA A 38 -0.62 -27.81 11.37
C ALA A 38 -1.75 -27.53 10.36
N VAL A 39 -2.83 -28.31 10.39
CA VAL A 39 -4.00 -28.10 9.53
C VAL A 39 -4.71 -26.78 9.86
N ALA A 40 -4.96 -26.51 11.14
CA ALA A 40 -5.63 -25.30 11.58
C ALA A 40 -4.83 -24.03 11.21
N THR A 41 -3.51 -24.06 11.42
CA THR A 41 -2.62 -22.95 11.05
C THR A 41 -2.53 -22.75 9.55
N ALA A 42 -2.52 -23.83 8.76
CA ALA A 42 -2.60 -23.74 7.30
C ALA A 42 -3.91 -23.10 6.85
N GLY A 43 -5.04 -23.56 7.39
CA GLY A 43 -6.37 -23.07 7.04
C GLY A 43 -6.57 -21.61 7.40
N VAL A 44 -6.28 -21.23 8.65
CA VAL A 44 -6.37 -19.83 9.12
C VAL A 44 -5.39 -18.94 8.37
N GLY A 45 -4.16 -19.40 8.19
CA GLY A 45 -3.12 -18.68 7.45
C GLY A 45 -3.51 -18.41 6.00
N LEU A 46 -4.12 -19.40 5.33
CA LEU A 46 -4.59 -19.27 3.96
C LEU A 46 -5.83 -18.37 3.88
N ALA A 47 -6.80 -18.57 4.76
CA ALA A 47 -8.04 -17.78 4.81
C ALA A 47 -7.78 -16.28 5.06
N THR A 48 -6.73 -15.97 5.84
CA THR A 48 -6.32 -14.58 6.12
C THR A 48 -5.38 -13.99 5.07
N ASN A 49 -4.93 -14.78 4.08
CA ASN A 49 -4.01 -14.33 3.05
C ASN A 49 -4.73 -13.97 1.74
N ALA A 50 -5.38 -12.80 1.75
CA ALA A 50 -6.11 -12.27 0.60
C ALA A 50 -5.29 -12.21 -0.70
N LYS A 51 -3.96 -12.06 -0.62
CA LYS A 51 -3.09 -12.02 -1.81
C LYS A 51 -3.07 -13.36 -2.54
N ILE A 52 -3.01 -14.48 -1.81
CA ILE A 52 -3.02 -15.82 -2.42
C ILE A 52 -4.42 -16.19 -2.90
N LEU A 53 -5.46 -15.82 -2.13
CA LEU A 53 -6.84 -16.13 -2.49
C LEU A 53 -7.34 -15.40 -3.75
N ARG A 54 -6.83 -14.18 -3.98
CA ARG A 54 -7.10 -13.36 -5.17
C ARG A 54 -6.02 -13.50 -6.25
N ALA A 55 -5.18 -14.52 -6.17
CA ALA A 55 -4.16 -14.77 -7.19
C ALA A 55 -4.80 -15.13 -8.55
N PRO A 56 -4.11 -14.85 -9.67
CA PRO A 56 -4.52 -15.32 -10.99
C PRO A 56 -4.71 -16.83 -11.01
N GLU A 57 -5.74 -17.32 -11.71
CA GLU A 57 -6.09 -18.75 -11.72
C GLU A 57 -4.94 -19.65 -12.23
N SER A 58 -4.08 -19.12 -13.11
CA SER A 58 -2.88 -19.80 -13.63
C SER A 58 -1.86 -20.19 -12.54
N VAL A 59 -1.76 -19.40 -11.46
CA VAL A 59 -0.78 -19.62 -10.38
C VAL A 59 -1.40 -19.88 -9.01
N LYS A 60 -2.70 -19.66 -8.85
CA LYS A 60 -3.40 -19.77 -7.57
C LYS A 60 -3.23 -21.15 -6.93
N ALA A 61 -3.43 -22.22 -7.69
CA ALA A 61 -3.24 -23.59 -7.18
C ALA A 61 -1.79 -23.82 -6.71
N THR A 62 -0.81 -23.39 -7.52
CA THR A 62 0.62 -23.51 -7.20
C THR A 62 0.99 -22.69 -5.96
N ALA A 63 0.50 -21.45 -5.85
CA ALA A 63 0.74 -20.59 -4.70
C ALA A 63 0.12 -21.15 -3.42
N ILE A 64 -1.09 -21.71 -3.48
CA ILE A 64 -1.73 -22.42 -2.37
C ILE A 64 -0.90 -23.65 -1.98
N ALA A 65 -0.46 -24.45 -2.96
CA ALA A 65 0.34 -25.64 -2.71
C ALA A 65 1.67 -25.30 -2.03
N VAL A 66 2.40 -24.32 -2.56
CA VAL A 66 3.67 -23.85 -1.96
C VAL A 66 3.45 -23.29 -0.56
N TYR A 67 2.35 -22.56 -0.34
CA TYR A 67 1.99 -22.04 0.98
C TYR A 67 1.64 -23.15 1.98
N ALA A 68 0.89 -24.17 1.56
CA ALA A 68 0.43 -25.27 2.41
C ALA A 68 1.49 -26.35 2.63
N ALA A 69 2.48 -26.47 1.73
CA ALA A 69 3.56 -27.46 1.78
C ALA A 69 4.24 -27.62 3.15
N PRO A 70 4.67 -26.55 3.85
CA PRO A 70 5.28 -26.70 5.18
C PRO A 70 4.33 -27.37 6.19
N HIS A 71 3.04 -27.07 6.15
CA HIS A 71 2.05 -27.63 7.08
C HIS A 71 1.76 -29.10 6.76
N ALA A 72 1.58 -29.42 5.47
CA ALA A 72 1.42 -30.80 5.01
C ALA A 72 2.66 -31.65 5.32
N GLY A 73 3.85 -31.09 5.09
CA GLY A 73 5.12 -31.73 5.43
C GLY A 73 5.27 -31.98 6.92
N CYS A 74 4.90 -31.03 7.77
CA CYS A 74 4.90 -31.21 9.23
C CYS A 74 3.97 -32.36 9.64
N GLY A 75 2.74 -32.40 9.12
CA GLY A 75 1.81 -33.49 9.37
C GLY A 75 2.33 -34.85 8.88
N ALA A 76 2.97 -34.89 7.70
CA ALA A 76 3.55 -36.10 7.14
C ALA A 76 4.71 -36.63 7.99
N VAL A 77 5.59 -35.75 8.52
CA VAL A 77 6.67 -36.17 9.41
C VAL A 77 6.11 -36.71 10.72
N LEU A 78 5.12 -36.06 11.35
CA LEU A 78 4.47 -36.56 12.56
C LEU A 78 3.84 -37.95 12.36
N VAL A 79 3.13 -38.16 11.24
CA VAL A 79 2.55 -39.47 10.92
C VAL A 79 3.64 -40.50 10.63
N GLY A 80 4.71 -40.10 9.94
CA GLY A 80 5.88 -40.92 9.69
C GLY A 80 6.57 -41.36 10.97
N GLU A 81 6.65 -40.47 11.97
CA GLU A 81 7.21 -40.79 13.30
C GLU A 81 6.45 -41.92 13.97
N ARG A 82 5.11 -41.93 13.86
CA ARG A 82 4.25 -42.98 14.42
C ARG A 82 4.33 -44.33 13.72
N LEU A 83 4.57 -44.33 12.41
CA LEU A 83 4.56 -45.55 11.61
C LEU A 83 5.94 -46.21 11.53
N ALA A 84 7.00 -45.49 11.90
CA ALA A 84 8.33 -46.03 11.77
C ALA A 84 8.61 -47.13 12.80
N PRO A 85 9.43 -48.13 12.46
CA PRO A 85 9.82 -49.18 13.38
C PRO A 85 10.64 -48.63 14.56
N ALA A 86 10.51 -49.26 15.72
CA ALA A 86 11.32 -48.94 16.88
C ALA A 86 12.80 -49.30 16.62
N GLY A 87 13.71 -48.34 16.85
CA GLY A 87 15.14 -48.57 16.73
C GLY A 87 15.96 -47.30 16.55
N VAL A 88 17.23 -47.35 16.94
CA VAL A 88 18.15 -46.19 16.88
C VAL A 88 18.30 -45.66 15.44
N THR A 89 18.39 -46.55 14.46
CA THR A 89 18.49 -46.16 13.04
C THR A 89 17.24 -45.43 12.54
N SER A 90 16.06 -45.87 12.97
CA SER A 90 14.78 -45.23 12.66
C SER A 90 14.70 -43.81 13.24
N VAL A 91 15.08 -43.66 14.52
CA VAL A 91 15.12 -42.35 15.19
C VAL A 91 16.10 -41.40 14.51
N LEU A 92 17.27 -41.87 14.07
CA LEU A 92 18.24 -41.05 13.34
C LEU A 92 17.70 -40.58 11.98
N VAL A 93 16.99 -41.46 11.25
CA VAL A 93 16.35 -41.09 9.98
C VAL A 93 15.25 -40.06 10.19
N GLN A 94 14.40 -40.25 11.22
CA GLN A 94 13.36 -39.29 11.57
C GLN A 94 13.95 -37.94 11.99
N ALA A 95 14.97 -37.92 12.85
CA ALA A 95 15.68 -36.70 13.22
C ALA A 95 16.28 -35.99 12.00
N GLY A 96 16.82 -36.76 11.04
CA GLY A 96 17.25 -36.24 9.75
C GLY A 96 16.12 -35.59 8.95
N ALA A 97 14.93 -36.21 8.91
CA ALA A 97 13.75 -35.65 8.27
C ALA A 97 13.26 -34.35 8.95
N VAL A 98 13.27 -34.29 10.28
CA VAL A 98 12.95 -33.08 11.06
C VAL A 98 13.95 -31.96 10.76
N ALA A 99 15.25 -32.27 10.73
CA ALA A 99 16.30 -31.32 10.40
C ALA A 99 16.16 -30.80 8.96
N LEU A 100 15.89 -31.71 8.01
CA LEU A 100 15.68 -31.36 6.60
C LEU A 100 14.45 -30.46 6.44
N TRP A 101 13.31 -30.81 7.05
CA TRP A 101 12.09 -30.01 7.01
C TRP A 101 12.33 -28.61 7.62
N THR A 102 13.01 -28.56 8.77
CA THR A 102 13.33 -27.30 9.46
C THR A 102 14.24 -26.42 8.60
N GLY A 103 15.32 -26.98 8.07
CA GLY A 103 16.26 -26.26 7.21
C GLY A 103 15.60 -25.78 5.92
N ALA A 104 14.83 -26.63 5.26
CA ALA A 104 14.13 -26.30 4.02
C ALA A 104 13.11 -25.17 4.23
N THR A 105 12.28 -25.26 5.28
CA THR A 105 11.27 -24.22 5.57
C THR A 105 11.91 -22.90 6.02
N TRP A 106 13.02 -22.95 6.76
CA TRP A 106 13.76 -21.78 7.21
C TRP A 106 14.42 -21.02 6.04
N LEU A 107 15.02 -21.75 5.11
CA LEU A 107 15.73 -21.20 3.96
C LEU A 107 14.77 -20.73 2.86
N LEU A 108 13.85 -21.60 2.43
CA LEU A 108 12.94 -21.33 1.30
C LEU A 108 11.89 -20.28 1.65
N ARG A 109 11.48 -20.17 2.92
CA ARG A 109 10.41 -19.26 3.37
C ARG A 109 9.17 -19.37 2.47
N PRO A 110 8.48 -20.52 2.46
CA PRO A 110 7.44 -20.84 1.46
C PRO A 110 6.34 -19.78 1.33
N GLY A 111 5.98 -19.11 2.43
CA GLY A 111 5.00 -18.03 2.40
C GLY A 111 5.45 -16.75 1.68
N LEU A 112 6.75 -16.48 1.59
CA LEU A 112 7.30 -15.40 0.76
C LEU A 112 7.32 -15.84 -0.70
N VAL A 113 7.84 -17.04 -0.99
CA VAL A 113 7.90 -17.59 -2.36
C VAL A 113 6.51 -17.65 -2.99
N ALA A 114 5.50 -18.16 -2.28
CA ALA A 114 4.12 -18.18 -2.78
C ALA A 114 3.61 -16.77 -3.14
N ARG A 115 4.01 -15.73 -2.39
CA ARG A 115 3.59 -14.35 -2.65
C ARG A 115 4.38 -13.67 -3.76
N GLU A 116 5.62 -14.06 -3.97
CA GLU A 116 6.47 -13.63 -5.07
C GLU A 116 5.94 -14.21 -6.37
N LEU A 117 5.65 -15.51 -6.41
CA LEU A 117 4.99 -16.18 -7.53
C LEU A 117 3.68 -15.48 -7.93
N VAL A 118 2.83 -15.16 -6.96
CA VAL A 118 1.60 -14.39 -7.24
C VAL A 118 1.92 -12.99 -7.73
N GLY A 119 2.94 -12.34 -7.17
CA GLY A 119 3.33 -10.99 -7.59
C GLY A 119 3.82 -10.94 -9.04
N GLU A 120 4.68 -11.89 -9.42
CA GLU A 120 5.21 -12.02 -10.77
C GLU A 120 4.10 -12.34 -11.76
N ALA A 121 3.23 -13.30 -11.44
CA ALA A 121 2.10 -13.65 -12.29
C ALA A 121 1.10 -12.50 -12.48
N THR A 122 0.81 -11.72 -11.43
CA THR A 122 -0.03 -10.53 -11.57
C THR A 122 0.63 -9.48 -12.44
N VAL A 123 1.95 -9.28 -12.35
CA VAL A 123 2.68 -8.36 -13.23
C VAL A 123 2.67 -8.86 -14.67
N GLN A 124 2.84 -10.16 -14.89
CA GLN A 124 2.75 -10.78 -16.22
C GLN A 124 1.35 -10.68 -16.80
N GLU A 125 0.30 -10.92 -16.03
CA GLU A 125 -1.08 -10.78 -16.49
C GLU A 125 -1.40 -9.31 -16.85
N ILE A 126 -0.94 -8.34 -16.04
CA ILE A 126 -1.05 -6.91 -16.37
C ILE A 126 -0.25 -6.59 -17.65
N ALA A 127 0.95 -7.14 -17.79
CA ALA A 127 1.78 -6.95 -18.99
C ALA A 127 1.18 -7.62 -20.24
N GLU A 128 0.53 -8.77 -20.10
CA GLU A 128 -0.18 -9.46 -21.17
C GLU A 128 -1.48 -8.76 -21.55
N VAL A 129 -2.23 -8.21 -20.59
CA VAL A 129 -3.40 -7.37 -20.89
C VAL A 129 -2.95 -6.11 -21.63
N ASN A 130 -1.88 -5.48 -21.18
CA ASN A 130 -1.30 -4.30 -21.83
C ASN A 130 -0.62 -4.62 -23.18
N GLY A 131 -0.10 -5.85 -23.34
CA GLY A 131 0.63 -6.30 -24.54
C GLY A 131 -0.26 -6.97 -25.60
N LYS A 132 -1.31 -7.71 -25.20
CA LYS A 132 -2.33 -8.26 -26.12
C LYS A 132 -3.23 -7.16 -26.70
N GLY A 133 -3.25 -5.99 -26.07
CA GLY A 133 -3.78 -4.76 -26.68
C GLY A 133 -3.02 -4.30 -27.93
N ALA A 134 -1.81 -4.82 -28.21
CA ALA A 134 -1.01 -4.42 -29.36
C ALA A 134 -1.08 -5.39 -30.58
N GLU A 135 -1.52 -6.65 -30.41
CA GLU A 135 -1.47 -7.65 -31.49
C GLU A 135 -2.83 -8.07 -32.10
N THR A 136 -3.96 -7.63 -31.54
CA THR A 136 -5.29 -7.95 -32.07
C THR A 136 -5.91 -6.74 -32.78
N ALA A 137 -5.30 -6.36 -33.89
CA ALA A 137 -5.85 -5.35 -34.81
C ALA A 137 -6.99 -5.96 -35.66
N GLU A 138 -8.20 -6.02 -35.10
CA GLU A 138 -9.43 -6.02 -35.89
C GLU A 138 -10.42 -5.03 -35.27
N VAL A 139 -10.37 -3.80 -35.81
CA VAL A 139 -11.39 -2.72 -35.74
C VAL A 139 -12.16 -2.63 -34.42
N ALA A 140 -11.51 -2.13 -33.37
CA ALA A 140 -12.20 -1.48 -32.26
C ALA A 140 -11.52 -0.14 -31.99
N VAL A 141 -12.34 0.90 -31.91
CA VAL A 141 -11.99 2.29 -31.58
C VAL A 141 -11.04 2.29 -30.37
N PRO A 142 -9.92 3.04 -30.38
CA PRO A 142 -8.94 3.00 -29.29
C PRO A 142 -9.60 3.32 -27.96
N ASP A 143 -9.46 2.41 -27.00
CA ASP A 143 -9.80 2.65 -25.59
C ASP A 143 -8.92 3.81 -25.11
N GLN A 144 -9.57 4.96 -24.87
CA GLN A 144 -8.92 6.10 -24.26
C GLN A 144 -8.38 5.68 -22.88
N PRO A 145 -7.25 6.23 -22.41
CA PRO A 145 -6.73 5.89 -21.10
C PRO A 145 -7.82 6.12 -20.05
N GLU A 146 -7.99 5.19 -19.10
CA GLU A 146 -8.98 5.34 -18.04
C GLU A 146 -8.52 6.45 -17.08
N HIS A 147 -8.84 7.69 -17.45
CA HIS A 147 -8.52 8.86 -16.65
C HIS A 147 -9.51 8.96 -15.49
N ALA A 148 -9.01 9.18 -14.28
CA ALA A 148 -9.83 9.29 -13.07
C ALA A 148 -10.91 10.39 -13.15
N SER A 149 -10.76 11.36 -14.07
CA SER A 149 -11.78 12.37 -14.38
C SER A 149 -11.59 12.94 -15.79
N PRO A 150 -12.61 13.59 -16.38
CA PRO A 150 -12.47 14.32 -17.65
C PRO A 150 -11.34 15.36 -17.62
N ALA A 151 -11.10 16.01 -16.48
CA ALA A 151 -10.00 16.94 -16.29
C ALA A 151 -8.63 16.24 -16.34
N ALA A 152 -8.54 15.03 -15.79
CA ALA A 152 -7.31 14.25 -15.83
C ALA A 152 -7.00 13.74 -17.25
N ARG A 153 -8.03 13.46 -18.05
CA ARG A 153 -7.90 13.17 -19.47
C ARG A 153 -7.37 14.35 -20.24
N TRP A 154 -8.05 15.49 -20.12
CA TRP A 154 -7.62 16.72 -20.77
C TRP A 154 -6.17 17.09 -20.39
N TRP A 155 -5.80 16.96 -19.11
CA TRP A 155 -4.42 17.21 -18.67
C TRP A 155 -3.43 16.28 -19.36
N ALA A 156 -3.74 14.99 -19.47
CA ALA A 156 -2.85 14.02 -20.10
C ALA A 156 -2.74 14.20 -21.63
N GLU A 157 -3.85 14.53 -22.29
CA GLU A 157 -3.94 14.63 -23.75
C GLU A 157 -3.41 15.96 -24.29
N GLU A 158 -3.55 17.06 -23.54
CA GLU A 158 -3.24 18.41 -24.03
C GLU A 158 -2.01 19.03 -23.35
N ILE A 159 -1.81 18.77 -22.06
CA ILE A 159 -0.82 19.49 -21.24
C ILE A 159 0.42 18.63 -20.97
N ALA A 160 0.24 17.36 -20.61
CA ALA A 160 1.29 16.44 -20.18
C ALA A 160 1.82 15.51 -21.28
N THR A 161 1.63 15.90 -22.55
CA THR A 161 2.24 15.25 -23.70
C THR A 161 3.76 15.38 -23.69
N GLU A 162 4.47 14.55 -24.45
CA GLU A 162 5.95 14.51 -24.48
C GLU A 162 6.55 15.88 -24.88
N ASP A 163 5.92 16.58 -25.83
CA ASP A 163 6.28 17.95 -26.24
C ASP A 163 5.42 19.04 -25.57
N GLY A 164 4.64 18.64 -24.55
CA GLY A 164 3.65 19.44 -23.87
C GLY A 164 4.23 20.51 -22.93
N ILE A 165 3.34 21.12 -22.17
CA ILE A 165 3.65 22.22 -21.22
C ILE A 165 4.17 21.66 -19.89
N ALA A 166 3.68 20.48 -19.51
CA ALA A 166 4.03 19.79 -18.27
C ALA A 166 4.29 18.29 -18.53
N PRO A 167 5.32 17.92 -19.34
CA PRO A 167 5.62 16.53 -19.63
C PRO A 167 5.92 15.75 -18.35
N ASP A 168 5.68 14.44 -18.37
CA ASP A 168 5.89 13.55 -17.22
C ASP A 168 5.08 13.95 -15.95
N THR A 169 3.94 14.63 -16.12
CA THR A 169 3.03 14.97 -15.02
C THR A 169 1.67 14.27 -15.12
N VAL A 170 1.01 14.09 -13.98
CA VAL A 170 -0.35 13.54 -13.89
C VAL A 170 -1.22 14.43 -13.01
N LEU A 171 -2.49 14.61 -13.39
CA LEU A 171 -3.47 15.27 -12.53
C LEU A 171 -4.02 14.27 -11.52
N LEU A 172 -3.78 14.51 -10.24
CA LEU A 172 -4.25 13.66 -9.14
C LEU A 172 -5.63 14.06 -8.65
N GLU A 173 -5.85 15.37 -8.51
CA GLU A 173 -7.08 15.94 -7.96
C GLU A 173 -7.30 17.34 -8.52
N HIS A 174 -8.57 17.75 -8.65
CA HIS A 174 -8.94 19.10 -9.01
C HIS A 174 -10.11 19.56 -8.16
N GLN A 175 -10.12 20.82 -7.79
CA GLN A 175 -11.19 21.45 -7.05
C GLN A 175 -11.47 22.84 -7.63
N GLN A 176 -12.73 23.09 -7.96
CA GLN A 176 -13.17 24.44 -8.28
C GLN A 176 -13.35 25.22 -6.97
N VAL A 177 -12.51 26.24 -6.77
CA VAL A 177 -12.51 27.08 -5.56
C VAL A 177 -13.48 28.25 -5.72
N SER A 178 -13.62 28.77 -6.93
CA SER A 178 -14.62 29.77 -7.30
C SER A 178 -15.00 29.65 -8.78
N GLU A 179 -15.95 30.45 -9.26
CA GLU A 179 -16.32 30.48 -10.69
C GLU A 179 -15.13 30.78 -11.61
N ARG A 180 -14.10 31.45 -11.10
CA ARG A 180 -12.90 31.84 -11.86
C ARG A 180 -11.60 31.25 -11.31
N CYS A 181 -11.65 30.37 -10.30
CA CYS A 181 -10.45 29.83 -9.66
C CYS A 181 -10.54 28.31 -9.55
N VAL A 182 -9.52 27.62 -10.04
CA VAL A 182 -9.38 26.16 -9.97
C VAL A 182 -8.04 25.82 -9.33
N ALA A 183 -8.07 24.91 -8.36
CA ALA A 183 -6.88 24.34 -7.75
C ALA A 183 -6.69 22.91 -8.25
N LEU A 184 -5.46 22.58 -8.67
CA LEU A 184 -5.07 21.30 -9.24
C LEU A 184 -3.92 20.73 -8.42
N ILE A 185 -4.01 19.45 -8.08
CA ILE A 185 -2.90 18.71 -7.47
C ILE A 185 -2.23 17.90 -8.57
N ILE A 186 -0.99 18.28 -8.90
CA ILE A 186 -0.19 17.66 -9.94
C ILE A 186 0.85 16.74 -9.31
N GLY A 187 0.97 15.52 -9.82
CA GLY A 187 1.98 14.54 -9.44
C GLY A 187 2.99 14.29 -10.55
N SER A 188 4.16 13.76 -10.18
CA SER A 188 5.09 13.15 -11.14
C SER A 188 4.51 11.84 -11.68
N SER A 189 4.63 11.60 -12.98
CA SER A 189 4.28 10.32 -13.62
C SER A 189 5.15 9.16 -13.11
N ARG A 190 6.37 9.49 -12.65
CA ARG A 190 7.35 8.51 -12.13
C ARG A 190 7.41 8.56 -10.61
N HIS A 191 7.22 7.40 -9.99
CA HIS A 191 7.24 7.26 -8.54
C HIS A 191 8.62 7.64 -7.96
N GLY A 192 8.62 8.52 -6.95
CA GLY A 192 9.84 8.96 -6.26
C GLY A 192 10.63 10.06 -6.97
N MET A 193 10.16 10.51 -8.15
CA MET A 193 10.75 11.66 -8.86
C MET A 193 10.03 12.96 -8.46
N PRO A 194 10.76 14.10 -8.42
CA PRO A 194 10.12 15.40 -8.27
C PRO A 194 9.22 15.70 -9.48
N VAL A 195 8.17 16.48 -9.28
CA VAL A 195 7.38 17.03 -10.40
C VAL A 195 8.33 17.86 -11.27
N PRO A 196 8.40 17.59 -12.59
CA PRO A 196 9.14 18.42 -13.54
C PRO A 196 8.71 19.88 -13.48
N GLU A 197 9.58 20.78 -13.91
CA GLU A 197 9.25 22.20 -13.96
C GLU A 197 8.16 22.46 -15.01
N ILE A 198 7.05 23.05 -14.57
CA ILE A 198 5.92 23.39 -15.44
C ILE A 198 6.10 24.84 -15.88
N SER A 199 6.14 25.08 -17.19
CA SER A 199 6.34 26.44 -17.73
C SER A 199 5.07 27.28 -17.56
N THR A 200 5.11 28.26 -16.65
CA THR A 200 4.02 29.24 -16.45
C THR A 200 3.72 30.01 -17.72
N ALA A 201 4.75 30.45 -18.45
CA ALA A 201 4.60 31.20 -19.70
C ALA A 201 3.89 30.39 -20.80
N ARG A 202 4.28 29.11 -20.99
CA ARG A 202 3.59 28.24 -21.97
C ARG A 202 2.16 27.92 -21.53
N LEU A 203 1.92 27.73 -20.23
CA LEU A 203 0.59 27.48 -19.69
C LEU A 203 -0.33 28.71 -19.83
N SER A 204 0.21 29.90 -19.56
CA SER A 204 -0.44 31.20 -19.77
C SER A 204 -0.82 31.40 -21.23
N ALA A 205 0.09 31.12 -22.15
CA ALA A 205 -0.17 31.22 -23.59
C ALA A 205 -1.23 30.22 -24.07
N TYR A 206 -1.26 29.00 -23.51
CA TYR A 206 -2.24 27.97 -23.88
C TYR A 206 -3.64 28.29 -23.34
N LEU A 207 -3.73 28.78 -22.10
CA LEU A 207 -4.99 29.09 -21.42
C LEU A 207 -5.53 30.49 -21.72
N ASP A 208 -4.81 31.29 -22.51
CA ASP A 208 -5.11 32.69 -22.82
C ASP A 208 -5.39 33.53 -21.56
N MET A 209 -4.47 33.47 -20.60
CA MET A 209 -4.57 34.19 -19.32
C MET A 209 -3.23 34.75 -18.86
N SER A 210 -3.26 35.80 -18.02
CA SER A 210 -2.03 36.39 -17.46
C SER A 210 -1.25 35.39 -16.62
N GLU A 211 0.08 35.42 -16.70
CA GLU A 211 0.97 34.63 -15.84
C GLU A 211 0.74 34.90 -14.34
N ASP A 212 0.33 36.11 -13.98
CA ASP A 212 0.03 36.49 -12.58
C ASP A 212 -1.17 35.72 -11.99
N LEU A 213 -1.96 35.05 -12.85
CA LEU A 213 -3.10 34.22 -12.45
C LEU A 213 -2.74 32.73 -12.37
N ILE A 214 -1.47 32.37 -12.56
CA ILE A 214 -0.98 30.99 -12.51
C ILE A 214 0.06 30.88 -11.41
N GLU A 215 -0.26 30.12 -10.36
CA GLU A 215 0.64 29.91 -9.23
C GLU A 215 0.97 28.43 -9.08
N ILE A 216 2.26 28.10 -9.07
CA ILE A 216 2.75 26.73 -8.83
C ILE A 216 3.49 26.70 -7.51
N GLY A 217 2.96 25.94 -6.55
CA GLY A 217 3.44 25.89 -5.16
C GLY A 217 3.64 24.47 -4.62
N PRO A 218 4.29 24.34 -3.46
CA PRO A 218 4.33 23.08 -2.72
C PRO A 218 2.95 22.77 -2.09
N VAL A 219 2.62 21.49 -1.95
CA VAL A 219 1.47 21.05 -1.13
C VAL A 219 1.94 20.79 0.30
N PRO A 220 1.37 21.44 1.33
CA PRO A 220 1.73 21.20 2.73
C PRO A 220 1.65 19.71 3.11
N GLY A 221 2.67 19.19 3.76
CA GLY A 221 2.74 17.78 4.18
C GLY A 221 3.02 16.77 3.06
N ARG A 222 3.34 17.22 1.83
CA ARG A 222 3.72 16.35 0.71
C ARG A 222 5.14 16.66 0.23
N GLY A 223 5.83 15.63 -0.27
CA GLY A 223 7.16 15.76 -0.86
C GLY A 223 7.13 16.35 -2.27
N ALA A 224 8.31 16.63 -2.84
CA ALA A 224 8.47 17.29 -4.14
C ALA A 224 7.88 16.54 -5.36
N GLY A 225 7.43 15.29 -5.18
CA GLY A 225 6.69 14.53 -6.19
C GLY A 225 5.23 14.97 -6.36
N VAL A 226 4.78 15.98 -5.61
CA VAL A 226 3.46 16.60 -5.74
C VAL A 226 3.59 18.13 -5.68
N ARG A 227 2.84 18.82 -6.53
CA ARG A 227 2.74 20.29 -6.58
C ARG A 227 1.28 20.74 -6.64
N LEU A 228 1.03 21.91 -6.07
CA LEU A 228 -0.24 22.61 -6.22
C LEU A 228 -0.12 23.57 -7.40
N LEU A 229 -1.07 23.52 -8.32
CA LEU A 229 -1.22 24.48 -9.40
C LEU A 229 -2.57 25.19 -9.20
N VAL A 230 -2.53 26.50 -9.00
CA VAL A 230 -3.71 27.35 -8.89
C VAL A 230 -3.84 28.17 -10.17
N ILE A 231 -5.03 28.13 -10.76
CA ILE A 231 -5.37 28.82 -12.01
C ILE A 231 -6.52 29.79 -11.70
N GLY A 232 -6.29 31.08 -11.94
CA GLY A 232 -7.26 32.15 -11.77
C GLY A 232 -7.09 32.97 -10.49
N PRO A 233 -7.86 34.08 -10.35
CA PRO A 233 -7.77 34.95 -9.17
C PRO A 233 -8.22 34.18 -7.93
N ARG A 234 -7.29 33.97 -6.99
CA ARG A 234 -7.61 33.42 -5.68
C ARG A 234 -8.68 34.30 -5.05
N PRO A 235 -9.78 33.74 -4.51
CA PRO A 235 -10.72 34.54 -3.74
C PRO A 235 -9.91 35.22 -2.63
N GLN A 236 -9.97 36.56 -2.60
CA GLN A 236 -9.41 37.29 -1.46
C GLN A 236 -10.09 36.71 -0.22
N PRO A 237 -9.34 36.31 0.81
CA PRO A 237 -9.96 36.05 2.10
C PRO A 237 -10.79 37.29 2.39
N VAL A 238 -12.09 37.10 2.59
CA VAL A 238 -12.94 38.16 3.14
C VAL A 238 -12.15 38.66 4.34
N GLU A 239 -11.69 39.91 4.28
CA GLU A 239 -11.03 40.52 5.42
C GLU A 239 -11.89 40.20 6.64
N PRO A 240 -11.32 39.70 7.75
CA PRO A 240 -12.11 39.33 8.90
C PRO A 240 -12.95 40.55 9.25
N GLU A 241 -14.28 40.41 9.13
CA GLU A 241 -15.20 41.45 9.49
C GLU A 241 -14.79 41.96 10.87
N ALA A 242 -14.64 43.27 10.92
CA ALA A 242 -14.18 44.02 12.07
C ALA A 242 -14.76 43.46 13.37
N LYS A 243 -13.87 43.04 14.28
CA LYS A 243 -14.04 43.11 15.74
C LYS A 243 -15.51 43.06 16.22
N ALA A 244 -16.14 41.91 16.16
CA ALA A 244 -17.13 41.56 17.18
C ALA A 244 -16.36 41.00 18.38
N ALA A 245 -15.81 41.91 19.20
CA ALA A 245 -15.33 41.56 20.52
C ALA A 245 -16.53 41.03 21.32
N GLY A 246 -16.68 39.70 21.41
CA GLY A 246 -17.74 39.10 22.21
C GLY A 246 -18.02 37.61 22.04
N THR A 247 -17.64 36.95 20.94
CA THR A 247 -18.24 35.62 20.62
C THR A 247 -17.30 34.42 20.64
N ASP A 248 -15.99 34.60 20.53
CA ASP A 248 -15.08 33.44 20.49
C ASP A 248 -15.03 32.71 21.83
N GLU A 249 -15.02 33.45 22.95
CA GLU A 249 -14.91 32.88 24.29
C GLU A 249 -16.18 32.11 24.69
N GLU A 250 -17.37 32.62 24.35
CA GLU A 250 -18.65 31.92 24.55
C GLU A 250 -18.76 30.67 23.66
N THR A 251 -18.34 30.76 22.40
CA THR A 251 -18.37 29.62 21.47
C THR A 251 -17.40 28.52 21.91
N TRP A 252 -16.21 28.89 22.36
CA TRP A 252 -15.23 27.94 22.91
C TRP A 252 -15.66 27.36 24.26
N ALA A 253 -16.35 28.14 25.10
CA ALA A 253 -16.94 27.65 26.35
C ALA A 253 -18.06 26.63 26.10
N GLU A 254 -18.91 26.85 25.09
CA GLU A 254 -19.98 25.91 24.71
C GLU A 254 -19.42 24.60 24.14
N ILE A 255 -18.38 24.69 23.30
CA ILE A 255 -17.66 23.52 22.78
C ILE A 255 -16.96 22.77 23.93
N ALA A 256 -16.32 23.48 24.85
CA ALA A 256 -15.63 22.87 25.99
C ALA A 256 -16.63 22.18 26.95
N ALA A 257 -17.77 22.80 27.25
CA ALA A 257 -18.81 22.20 28.09
C ALA A 257 -19.43 20.95 27.48
N THR A 258 -19.55 20.91 26.14
CA THR A 258 -20.11 19.76 25.40
C THR A 258 -19.10 18.63 25.22
N ALA A 259 -17.83 18.95 24.96
CA ALA A 259 -16.79 17.96 24.68
C ALA A 259 -16.07 17.44 25.94
N MET A 260 -16.01 18.23 27.02
CA MET A 260 -15.26 17.92 28.25
C MET A 260 -15.98 18.46 29.51
N PRO A 261 -17.11 17.85 29.93
CA PRO A 261 -17.81 18.29 31.13
C PRO A 261 -16.92 18.15 32.39
N GLY A 262 -16.60 19.29 33.02
CA GLY A 262 -15.83 19.35 34.27
C GLY A 262 -14.43 19.98 34.17
N VAL A 263 -14.04 20.54 33.03
CA VAL A 263 -12.73 21.21 32.88
C VAL A 263 -12.91 22.72 32.66
N GLU A 264 -12.33 23.51 33.56
CA GLU A 264 -12.32 24.98 33.50
C GLU A 264 -10.98 25.44 32.85
N LEU A 265 -11.06 26.20 31.77
CA LEU A 265 -9.92 26.77 31.06
C LEU A 265 -9.41 27.99 31.84
N ILE A 266 -8.22 27.89 32.44
CA ILE A 266 -7.69 28.94 33.34
C ILE A 266 -6.78 29.94 32.60
N GLU A 267 -6.11 29.55 31.50
CA GLU A 267 -5.24 30.49 30.77
C GLU A 267 -4.82 29.97 29.39
N THR A 268 -4.81 30.84 28.38
CA THR A 268 -4.29 30.56 27.04
C THR A 268 -3.04 31.42 26.81
N ASN A 269 -1.86 30.80 26.77
CA ASN A 269 -0.61 31.51 26.45
C ASN A 269 -0.38 31.50 24.93
N THR A 270 -0.49 32.68 24.31
CA THR A 270 -0.16 32.89 22.90
C THR A 270 1.33 33.20 22.76
N TYR A 271 2.08 32.37 22.06
CA TYR A 271 3.48 32.65 21.72
C TYR A 271 3.58 33.32 20.35
N ASP A 272 4.04 34.57 20.32
CA ASP A 272 4.44 35.23 19.08
C ASP A 272 5.83 34.74 18.62
N LEU A 273 5.86 34.06 17.47
CA LEU A 273 7.11 33.69 16.80
C LEU A 273 7.75 34.94 16.20
N ARG A 274 8.81 35.42 16.87
CA ARG A 274 9.63 36.56 16.44
C ARG A 274 10.35 36.21 15.12
N LYS A 275 10.03 36.91 14.03
CA LYS A 275 10.76 36.81 12.76
C LYS A 275 12.15 37.44 12.92
N GLU A 276 13.21 36.68 12.65
CA GLU A 276 14.57 37.24 12.51
C GLU A 276 14.69 37.97 11.17
N PRO A 277 15.38 39.12 11.12
CA PRO A 277 15.64 39.84 9.88
C PRO A 277 16.83 39.24 9.12
N ILE A 278 16.67 39.04 7.81
CA ILE A 278 17.76 38.93 6.83
C ILE A 278 17.86 40.28 6.12
#